data_AF-A0A5R2N3X4-F1
#
_entry.id   AF-A0A5R2N3X4-F1
#
_cell.length_a   1.000
_cell.length_b   1.000
_cell.length_c   1.000
_cell.angle_alpha   90.00
_cell.angle_beta   90.00
_cell.angle_gamma   90.00
#
_symmetry.space_group_name_H-M   'P 1'
#
loop_
_entity.id
_entity.type
_entity.pdbx_description
1 polymer ?
#
loop_
_entity_poly.entity_id
_entity_poly.type
_entity_poly.pdbx_seq_one_letter_code
_entity_poly.pdbx_strand_id
1 'polypeptide(L)'
;RLAKDADVPWEDEKFIYVAASRQPAVSRAARVIAPPKSGSGKVSLKLCEADGSAGEKLFTKRDGDAFKVARRLDWGDALARG
;
A
#
# COMPACT_ATOMS: atom_id res chain seq x y z
N ARG A 1 -35.34 -22.71 -24.71
CA ARG A 1 -35.46 -21.24 -24.45
C ARG A 1 -34.20 -20.80 -23.72
N LEU A 2 -33.14 -20.46 -24.47
CA LEU A 2 -32.04 -19.60 -24.02
C LEU A 2 -32.56 -18.14 -24.08
N ALA A 3 -32.18 -17.14 -23.29
CA ALA A 3 -31.19 -16.94 -22.24
C ALA A 3 -31.71 -15.81 -21.32
N LYS A 4 -31.21 -15.72 -20.09
CA LYS A 4 -31.09 -14.45 -19.36
C LYS A 4 -29.72 -14.43 -18.71
N ASP A 5 -28.72 -14.04 -19.48
CA ASP A 5 -27.42 -13.56 -18.98
C ASP A 5 -27.67 -12.24 -18.26
N ALA A 6 -28.07 -12.30 -16.99
CA ALA A 6 -28.18 -11.13 -16.14
C ALA A 6 -26.95 -11.11 -15.22
N ASP A 7 -26.06 -10.14 -15.42
CA ASP A 7 -25.05 -9.79 -14.44
C ASP A 7 -25.75 -9.34 -13.15
N VAL A 8 -25.36 -9.94 -12.03
CA VAL A 8 -25.87 -9.58 -10.71
C VAL A 8 -25.27 -8.21 -10.35
N PRO A 9 -26.08 -7.19 -10.01
CA PRO A 9 -25.54 -5.93 -9.53
C PRO A 9 -24.95 -6.14 -8.14
N TRP A 10 -23.65 -6.38 -8.06
CA TRP A 10 -22.93 -6.35 -6.79
C TRP A 10 -22.75 -4.88 -6.39
N GLU A 11 -23.07 -4.55 -5.14
CA GLU A 11 -22.74 -3.25 -4.59
C GLU A 11 -21.29 -3.25 -4.12
N ASP A 12 -20.50 -2.27 -4.59
CA ASP A 12 -19.12 -2.04 -4.15
C ASP A 12 -19.12 -1.23 -2.83
N GLU A 13 -19.58 -1.83 -1.74
CA GLU A 13 -19.55 -1.18 -0.44
C GLU A 13 -18.13 -1.21 0.16
N LYS A 14 -17.57 -0.02 0.43
CA LYS A 14 -16.24 0.10 1.05
C LYS A 14 -16.32 -0.24 2.53
N PHE A 15 -15.56 -1.24 2.95
CA PHE A 15 -15.43 -1.64 4.36
C PHE A 15 -14.00 -1.42 4.88
N ILE A 16 -13.88 -1.22 6.20
CA ILE A 16 -12.62 -1.24 6.94
C ILE A 16 -12.78 -2.17 8.14
N TYR A 17 -11.76 -2.98 8.43
CA TYR A 17 -11.74 -3.87 9.58
C TYR A 17 -10.41 -3.77 10.32
N VAL A 18 -10.40 -4.14 11.59
CA VAL A 18 -9.19 -4.27 12.41
C VAL A 18 -9.16 -5.66 13.02
N ALA A 19 -8.03 -6.35 12.86
CA ALA A 19 -7.75 -7.62 13.55
C ALA A 19 -6.70 -7.38 14.63
N ALA A 20 -6.99 -7.76 15.87
CA ALA A 20 -6.10 -7.58 17.02
C ALA A 20 -5.83 -8.92 17.71
N SER A 21 -4.62 -9.09 18.25
CA SER A 21 -4.18 -10.28 18.98
C SER A 21 -3.41 -9.88 20.23
N ARG A 22 -3.47 -10.72 21.28
CA ARG A 22 -2.59 -10.58 22.45
C ARG A 22 -1.19 -11.13 22.20
N GLN A 23 -1.03 -11.94 21.16
CA GLN A 23 0.27 -12.50 20.78
C GLN A 23 1.09 -11.44 20.03
N PRO A 24 2.41 -11.31 20.30
CA PRO A 24 3.26 -10.40 19.55
C PRO A 24 3.24 -10.70 18.06
N ALA A 25 3.10 -9.67 17.23
CA ALA A 25 3.22 -9.81 15.78
C ALA A 25 4.71 -9.93 15.39
N VAL A 26 5.00 -10.78 14.41
CA VAL A 26 6.33 -10.78 13.78
C VAL A 26 6.60 -9.42 13.13
N SER A 27 7.83 -8.92 13.26
CA SER A 27 8.24 -7.70 12.56
C SER A 27 8.10 -7.91 11.05
N ARG A 28 7.52 -6.92 10.36
CA ARG A 28 7.35 -6.92 8.90
C ARG A 28 8.02 -5.70 8.32
N ALA A 29 8.43 -5.80 7.05
CA ALA A 29 8.83 -4.63 6.29
C ALA A 29 7.69 -3.59 6.27
N ALA A 30 8.07 -2.32 6.30
CA ALA A 30 7.14 -1.20 6.21
C ALA A 30 6.27 -1.34 4.96
N ARG A 31 4.96 -1.12 5.09
CA ARG A 31 4.01 -1.21 3.98
C ARG A 31 3.46 0.14 3.61
N VAL A 32 3.15 0.31 2.34
CA VAL A 32 2.39 1.44 1.84
C VAL A 32 0.96 1.30 2.35
N ILE A 33 0.49 2.25 3.16
CA ILE A 33 -0.83 2.21 3.81
C ILE A 33 -1.83 3.23 3.25
N ALA A 34 -1.44 3.94 2.19
CA ALA A 34 -2.32 4.80 1.40
C ALA A 34 -1.84 4.85 -0.06
N PRO A 35 -2.71 5.16 -1.03
CA PRO A 35 -2.31 5.31 -2.43
C PRO A 35 -1.06 6.20 -2.58
N PRO A 36 0.00 5.75 -3.28
CA PRO A 36 1.21 6.53 -3.53
C PRO A 36 0.94 7.88 -4.19
N LYS A 37 1.61 8.94 -3.74
CA LYS A 37 1.54 10.27 -4.36
C LYS A 37 2.68 10.45 -5.34
N SER A 38 2.43 10.11 -6.60
CA SER A 38 3.42 10.20 -7.67
C SER A 38 3.51 11.61 -8.29
N GLY A 39 4.71 12.00 -8.72
CA GLY A 39 4.95 13.22 -9.47
C GLY A 39 6.19 13.11 -10.35
N SER A 40 6.47 14.15 -11.17
CA SER A 40 7.64 14.12 -12.05
C SER A 40 8.93 13.99 -11.25
N GLY A 41 9.57 12.82 -11.35
CA GLY A 41 10.80 12.50 -10.65
C GLY A 41 10.72 12.35 -9.13
N LYS A 42 9.52 12.14 -8.58
CA LYS A 42 9.30 11.91 -7.16
C LYS A 42 8.10 11.01 -6.87
N VAL A 43 8.11 10.36 -5.71
CA VAL A 43 6.97 9.64 -5.15
C VAL A 43 6.99 9.79 -3.63
N SER A 44 5.86 10.15 -3.03
CA SER A 44 5.68 10.07 -1.57
C SER A 44 4.86 8.84 -1.21
N LEU A 45 5.37 8.06 -0.25
CA LEU A 45 4.72 6.87 0.28
C LEU A 45 4.34 7.11 1.74
N LYS A 46 3.08 6.88 2.09
CA LYS A 46 2.68 6.76 3.49
C LYS A 46 2.97 5.34 3.98
N LEU A 47 3.89 5.19 4.92
CA LEU A 47 4.37 3.90 5.41
C LEU A 47 3.93 3.65 6.86
N CYS A 48 3.68 2.39 7.21
CA CYS A 48 3.70 1.95 8.61
C CYS A 48 5.15 1.68 9.04
N GLU A 49 5.55 2.21 10.18
CA GLU A 49 6.91 2.14 10.70
C GLU A 49 7.01 1.07 11.80
N ALA A 50 8.24 0.60 12.06
CA ALA A 50 8.48 -0.48 13.01
C ALA A 50 8.16 -0.11 14.47
N ASP A 51 8.12 1.19 14.78
CA ASP A 51 7.73 1.72 16.09
C ASP A 51 6.19 1.82 16.27
N GLY A 52 5.42 1.36 15.28
CA GLY A 52 3.96 1.42 15.29
C GLY A 52 3.38 2.75 14.79
N SER A 53 4.23 3.72 14.44
CA SER A 53 3.79 4.98 13.84
C SER A 53 3.52 4.84 12.33
N ALA A 54 2.97 5.90 11.75
CA ALA A 54 2.82 6.03 10.32
C ALA A 54 3.30 7.40 9.85
N GLY A 55 4.07 7.42 8.76
CA GLY A 55 4.70 8.63 8.25
C GLY A 55 4.73 8.70 6.72
N GLU A 56 4.89 9.91 6.19
CA GLU A 56 5.13 10.14 4.76
C GLU A 56 6.64 10.12 4.48
N LYS A 57 7.07 9.32 3.52
CA LYS A 57 8.46 9.23 3.06
C LYS A 57 8.56 9.61 1.58
N LEU A 58 9.34 10.65 1.30
CA LEU A 58 9.59 11.13 -0.06
C LEU A 58 10.80 10.42 -0.67
N PHE A 59 10.63 9.90 -1.87
CA PHE A 59 11.69 9.40 -2.74
C PHE A 59 11.73 10.24 -4.01
N THR A 60 12.92 10.52 -4.52
CA THR A 60 13.19 11.37 -5.67
C THR A 60 14.23 10.74 -6.58
N LYS A 61 14.36 11.21 -7.83
CA LYS A 61 15.36 10.68 -8.78
C LYS A 61 16.79 10.60 -8.22
N ARG A 62 17.17 11.48 -7.29
CA ARG A 62 18.50 11.49 -6.66
C ARG A 62 18.75 10.26 -5.79
N ASP A 63 17.69 9.61 -5.32
CA ASP A 63 17.75 8.43 -4.45
C ASP A 63 17.97 7.12 -5.27
N GLY A 64 18.21 7.24 -6.58
CA GLY A 64 18.71 6.15 -7.42
C GLY A 64 17.81 4.91 -7.40
N ASP A 65 18.37 3.77 -7.01
CA ASP A 65 17.65 2.49 -6.98
C ASP A 65 16.50 2.47 -5.96
N ALA A 66 16.64 3.18 -4.84
CA ALA A 66 15.54 3.32 -3.88
C ALA A 66 14.33 4.00 -4.52
N PHE A 67 14.55 5.01 -5.36
CA PHE A 67 13.46 5.64 -6.13
C PHE A 67 12.89 4.71 -7.20
N LYS A 68 13.73 3.91 -7.88
CA LYS A 68 13.25 2.94 -8.89
C LYS A 68 12.35 1.87 -8.27
N VAL A 69 12.62 1.46 -7.03
CA VAL A 69 11.78 0.55 -6.25
C VAL A 69 10.53 1.28 -5.78
N ALA A 70 10.68 2.38 -5.04
CA ALA A 70 9.57 3.11 -4.42
C ALA A 70 8.50 3.56 -5.43
N ARG A 71 8.90 4.01 -6.63
CA ARG A 71 7.95 4.48 -7.66
C ARG A 71 7.08 3.37 -8.27
N ARG A 72 7.40 2.10 -8.01
CA ARG A 72 6.67 0.92 -8.51
C ARG A 72 5.76 0.29 -7.45
N LEU A 73 5.86 0.73 -6.19
CA LEU A 73 5.02 0.21 -5.11
C LEU A 73 3.63 0.80 -5.20
N ASP A 74 2.62 -0.01 -4.91
CA ASP A 74 1.22 0.38 -4.78
C ASP A 74 0.72 0.20 -3.33
N TRP A 75 -0.52 0.58 -3.06
CA TRP A 75 -1.15 0.42 -1.76
C TRP A 75 -1.14 -1.06 -1.32
N GLY A 76 -0.60 -1.32 -0.12
CA GLY A 76 -0.46 -2.66 0.46
C GLY A 76 0.91 -3.29 0.24
N ASP A 77 1.69 -2.81 -0.73
CA ASP A 77 3.02 -3.34 -1.01
C ASP A 77 3.99 -3.06 0.13
N ALA A 78 4.95 -3.97 0.29
CA ALA A 78 6.05 -3.80 1.23
C ALA A 78 7.20 -3.04 0.57
N LEU A 79 7.72 -2.03 1.26
CA LEU A 79 9.01 -1.45 0.94
C LEU A 79 10.09 -2.42 1.39
N ALA A 80 10.59 -3.24 0.47
CA ALA A 80 11.73 -4.10 0.72
C ALA A 80 12.88 -3.24 1.26
N ARG A 81 13.43 -3.62 2.42
CA ARG A 81 14.70 -3.07 2.88
C ARG A 81 15.75 -3.62 1.91
N GLY A 82 16.43 -2.73 1.19
CA GLY A 82 17.67 -3.07 0.48
C GLY A 82 18.74 -3.49 1.49
#